data_AF-A0A3G6RTV3-F1
#
_entry.id   AF-A0A3G6RTV3-F1
#
_cell.length_a   1.000
_cell.length_b   1.000
_cell.length_c   1.000
_cell.angle_alpha   90.00
_cell.angle_beta   90.00
_cell.angle_gamma   90.00
#
_symmetry.space_group_name_H-M   'P 1'
#
loop_
_entity.id
_entity.type
_entity.pdbx_description
1 polymer ?
#
loop_
_entity_poly.entity_id
_entity_poly.type
_entity_poly.pdbx_seq_one_letter_code
_entity_poly.pdbx_strand_id
1 'polypeptide(L)'
;MTINNKLLRALDRSEKAYALYLHNKKYFQALRIYNANKNIYELLNEYIYTCEEKDTPLVIEYIFHLEDWFNQFETEESTNLADVFVFHRLEGAISFPKNFKNIL
;
A
#
# COMPACT_ATOMS: atom_id res chain seq x y z
N MET A 1 -8.98 -4.68 19.46
CA MET A 1 -9.31 -3.81 18.31
C MET A 1 -9.65 -4.71 17.13
N THR A 2 -10.77 -4.48 16.44
CA THR A 2 -11.18 -5.29 15.28
C THR A 2 -10.21 -5.10 14.11
N ILE A 3 -10.16 -6.07 13.20
CA ILE A 3 -9.30 -6.00 12.01
C ILE A 3 -9.63 -4.80 11.12
N ASN A 4 -10.92 -4.47 10.94
CA ASN A 4 -11.37 -3.28 10.20
C ASN A 4 -10.78 -1.99 10.79
N ASN A 5 -10.80 -1.86 12.13
CA ASN A 5 -10.21 -0.70 12.79
C ASN A 5 -8.69 -0.62 12.62
N LYS A 6 -8.00 -1.77 12.60
CA LYS A 6 -6.56 -1.82 12.30
C LYS A 6 -6.30 -1.38 10.85
N LEU A 7 -7.07 -1.90 9.89
CA LEU A 7 -6.97 -1.54 8.47
C LEU A 7 -7.22 -0.05 8.25
N LEU A 8 -8.29 0.52 8.81
CA LEU A 8 -8.58 1.95 8.69
C LEU A 8 -7.41 2.82 9.19
N ARG A 9 -6.79 2.47 10.31
CA ARG A 9 -5.61 3.19 10.84
C ARG A 9 -4.37 2.99 9.98
N ALA A 10 -4.16 1.79 9.45
CA ALA A 10 -3.03 1.51 8.55
C ALA A 10 -3.17 2.28 7.23
N LEU A 11 -4.39 2.37 6.68
CA LEU A 11 -4.72 3.17 5.50
C LEU A 11 -4.47 4.66 5.74
N ASP A 12 -4.96 5.22 6.86
CA ASP A 12 -4.70 6.62 7.24
C ASP A 12 -3.18 6.91 7.35
N ARG A 13 -2.41 5.98 7.92
CA ARG A 13 -0.94 6.08 7.98
C ARG A 13 -0.31 6.10 6.58
N SER A 14 -0.75 5.22 5.68
CA SER A 14 -0.23 5.17 4.31
C SER A 14 -0.57 6.45 3.53
N GLU A 15 -1.80 6.95 3.65
CA GLU A 15 -2.23 8.21 3.03
C GLU A 15 -1.40 9.40 3.51
N LYS A 16 -1.11 9.48 4.81
CA LYS A 16 -0.21 10.51 5.37
C LYS A 16 1.21 10.37 4.84
N ALA A 17 1.73 9.16 4.73
CA ALA A 17 3.06 8.92 4.15
C ALA A 17 3.12 9.37 2.68
N TYR A 18 2.08 9.04 1.90
CA TYR A 18 1.96 9.42 0.49
C TYR A 18 1.86 10.93 0.32
N ALA A 19 1.04 11.61 1.13
CA ALA A 19 0.95 13.07 1.11
C ALA A 19 2.31 13.74 1.34
N LEU A 20 3.10 13.25 2.31
CA LEU A 20 4.45 13.77 2.56
C LEU A 20 5.41 13.51 1.39
N TYR A 21 5.31 12.34 0.76
CA TYR A 21 6.11 11.98 -0.41
C TYR A 21 5.85 12.88 -1.62
N LEU A 22 4.59 13.26 -1.88
CA LEU A 22 4.25 14.09 -3.05
C LEU A 22 4.98 15.45 -3.09
N HIS A 23 5.40 15.97 -1.94
CA HIS A 23 6.12 17.25 -1.85
C HIS A 23 7.55 17.17 -2.39
N ASN A 24 8.34 16.16 -1.99
CA ASN A 24 9.78 16.12 -2.27
C ASN A 24 10.24 14.87 -3.01
N LYS A 25 9.41 13.83 -3.04
CA LYS A 25 9.64 12.53 -3.70
C LYS A 25 11.01 11.93 -3.38
N LYS A 26 11.41 11.99 -2.10
CA LYS A 26 12.70 11.46 -1.64
C LYS A 26 12.61 9.98 -1.29
N TYR A 27 13.71 9.25 -1.44
CA TYR A 27 13.77 7.82 -1.12
C TYR A 27 13.30 7.52 0.31
N PHE A 28 13.73 8.28 1.32
CA PHE A 28 13.24 8.07 2.70
C PHE A 28 11.72 8.26 2.86
N GLN A 29 11.08 9.06 2.00
CA GLN A 29 9.63 9.25 2.02
C GLN A 29 8.93 8.07 1.32
N ALA A 30 9.49 7.58 0.21
CA ALA A 30 9.05 6.34 -0.43
C ALA A 30 9.17 5.15 0.54
N LEU A 31 10.25 5.07 1.32
CA LEU A 31 10.44 4.05 2.36
C LEU A 31 9.37 4.13 3.46
N ARG A 32 8.85 5.32 3.80
CA ARG A 32 7.72 5.45 4.73
C ARG A 32 6.45 4.85 4.13
N ILE A 33 6.21 5.05 2.83
CA ILE A 33 5.09 4.42 2.12
C ILE A 33 5.26 2.90 2.14
N TYR A 34 6.46 2.39 1.83
CA TYR A 34 6.76 0.95 1.87
C TYR A 34 6.40 0.34 3.22
N ASN A 35 6.88 0.95 4.31
CA ASN A 35 6.59 0.49 5.66
C ASN A 35 5.13 0.66 6.09
N ALA A 36 4.39 1.58 5.48
CA ALA A 36 2.95 1.72 5.72
C ALA A 36 2.15 0.65 4.96
N ASN A 37 2.50 0.44 3.70
CA ASN A 37 1.92 -0.57 2.82
C ASN A 37 2.16 -1.98 3.34
N LYS A 38 3.34 -2.27 3.89
CA LYS A 38 3.64 -3.58 4.48
C LYS A 38 2.66 -3.95 5.60
N ASN A 39 2.35 -3.00 6.49
CA ASN A 39 1.35 -3.23 7.54
C ASN A 39 -0.06 -3.46 6.95
N ILE A 40 -0.42 -2.75 5.88
CA ILE A 40 -1.71 -2.98 5.20
C ILE A 40 -1.73 -4.39 4.62
N TYR A 41 -0.67 -4.80 3.93
CA TYR A 41 -0.53 -6.12 3.32
C TYR A 41 -0.69 -7.25 4.35
N GLU A 42 -0.01 -7.15 5.50
CA GLU A 42 -0.15 -8.11 6.61
C GLU A 42 -1.61 -8.19 7.09
N LEU A 43 -2.26 -7.04 7.29
CA LEU A 43 -3.65 -6.98 7.72
C LEU A 43 -4.64 -7.50 6.66
N LEU A 44 -4.40 -7.28 5.37
CA LEU A 44 -5.24 -7.79 4.29
C LEU A 44 -5.15 -9.32 4.20
N ASN A 45 -3.96 -9.88 4.41
CA ASN A 45 -3.76 -11.34 4.47
C ASN A 45 -4.48 -11.97 5.67
N GLU A 46 -4.66 -11.25 6.78
CA GLU A 46 -5.55 -11.71 7.86
C GLU A 46 -7.04 -11.52 7.47
N TYR A 47 -7.38 -10.38 6.86
CA TYR A 47 -8.75 -9.96 6.61
C TYR A 47 -9.46 -10.83 5.57
N ILE A 48 -8.74 -11.29 4.54
CA ILE A 48 -9.28 -12.12 3.45
C ILE A 48 -10.00 -13.38 3.94
N TYR A 49 -9.65 -13.91 5.11
CA TYR A 49 -10.29 -15.09 5.70
C TYR A 49 -11.54 -14.79 6.52
N THR A 50 -11.84 -13.51 6.74
CA THR A 50 -12.92 -13.04 7.65
C THR A 50 -13.89 -12.06 7.01
N CYS A 51 -13.55 -11.50 5.83
CA CYS A 51 -14.42 -10.60 5.09
C CYS A 51 -15.63 -11.33 4.48
N GLU A 52 -16.65 -10.59 4.06
CA GLU A 52 -17.76 -11.17 3.32
C GLU A 52 -17.27 -11.71 1.97
N GLU A 53 -17.84 -12.82 1.50
CA GLU A 53 -17.43 -13.48 0.25
C GLU A 53 -17.50 -12.54 -0.96
N LYS A 54 -18.47 -11.62 -0.96
CA LYS A 54 -18.63 -10.59 -2.00
C LYS A 54 -17.45 -9.62 -2.09
N ASP A 55 -16.71 -9.44 -1.00
CA ASP A 55 -15.62 -8.47 -0.86
C ASP A 55 -14.24 -9.11 -1.13
N THR A 56 -14.14 -10.44 -1.08
CA THR A 56 -12.91 -11.20 -1.33
C THR A 56 -12.16 -10.80 -2.60
N PRO A 57 -12.82 -10.63 -3.78
CA PRO A 57 -12.12 -10.20 -4.99
C PRO A 57 -11.42 -8.85 -4.83
N LEU A 58 -12.07 -7.90 -4.15
CA LEU A 58 -11.53 -6.56 -3.91
C LEU A 58 -10.33 -6.59 -2.93
N VAL A 59 -10.37 -7.47 -1.93
CA VAL A 59 -9.24 -7.70 -1.02
C VAL A 59 -8.05 -8.27 -1.78
N ILE A 60 -8.27 -9.28 -2.64
CA ILE A 60 -7.22 -9.89 -3.47
C ILE A 60 -6.60 -8.86 -4.42
N GLU A 61 -7.41 -8.06 -5.10
CA GLU A 61 -6.91 -6.99 -5.98
C GLU A 61 -6.02 -6.00 -5.23
N TYR A 62 -6.37 -5.67 -3.97
CA TYR A 62 -5.52 -4.80 -3.17
C TYR A 62 -4.20 -5.48 -2.79
N ILE A 63 -4.24 -6.77 -2.43
CA ILE A 63 -3.03 -7.55 -2.14
C ILE A 63 -2.09 -7.51 -3.36
N PHE A 64 -2.59 -7.79 -4.56
CA PHE A 64 -1.79 -7.76 -5.79
C PHE A 64 -1.25 -6.36 -6.12
N HIS A 65 -2.08 -5.32 -5.94
CA HIS A 65 -1.62 -3.95 -6.10
C HIS A 65 -0.42 -3.63 -5.19
N LEU A 66 -0.43 -4.11 -3.94
CA LEU A 66 0.68 -3.90 -3.01
C LEU A 66 1.91 -4.73 -3.40
N GLU A 67 1.73 -5.96 -3.85
CA GLU A 67 2.83 -6.82 -4.34
C GLU A 67 3.54 -6.21 -5.55
N ASP A 68 2.80 -5.73 -6.54
CA ASP A 68 3.34 -4.99 -7.68
C ASP A 68 4.16 -3.78 -7.21
N TRP A 69 3.63 -3.05 -6.22
CA TRP A 69 4.28 -1.87 -5.67
C TRP A 69 5.57 -2.22 -4.89
N PHE A 70 5.57 -3.30 -4.10
CA PHE A 70 6.77 -3.76 -3.38
C PHE A 70 7.86 -4.22 -4.34
N ASN A 71 7.50 -5.03 -5.33
CA ASN A 71 8.44 -5.47 -6.37
C ASN A 71 9.10 -4.28 -7.05
N GLN A 72 8.32 -3.26 -7.42
CA GLN A 72 8.87 -2.04 -7.99
C GLN A 72 9.82 -1.32 -7.03
N PHE A 73 9.41 -1.14 -5.77
CA PHE A 73 10.23 -0.45 -4.77
C PHE A 73 11.60 -1.13 -4.60
N GLU A 74 11.61 -2.46 -4.51
CA GLU A 74 12.82 -3.26 -4.30
C GLU A 74 13.75 -3.23 -5.52
N THR A 75 13.20 -3.13 -6.74
CA THR A 75 14.02 -2.98 -7.96
C THR A 75 14.68 -1.60 -8.10
N GLU A 76 14.06 -0.56 -7.52
CA GLU A 76 14.51 0.83 -7.65
C GLU A 76 15.26 1.32 -6.41
N GLU A 77 15.53 0.43 -5.44
CA GLU A 77 16.07 0.78 -4.12
C GLU A 77 17.36 1.60 -4.22
N SER A 78 17.43 2.72 -3.47
CA SER A 78 18.64 3.54 -3.38
C SER A 78 19.31 3.41 -2.02
N THR A 79 20.64 3.48 -1.99
CA THR A 79 21.41 3.55 -0.74
C THR A 79 21.44 4.95 -0.14
N ASN A 80 21.03 5.98 -0.89
CA ASN A 80 20.98 7.37 -0.42
C ASN A 80 19.54 7.82 -0.17
N LEU A 81 19.23 8.07 1.10
CA LEU A 81 17.93 8.53 1.57
C LEU A 81 17.42 9.82 0.91
N ALA A 82 18.33 10.72 0.52
CA ALA A 82 17.99 12.02 -0.06
C ALA A 82 17.83 12.01 -1.59
N ASP A 83 18.00 10.86 -2.24
CA ASP A 83 17.82 10.75 -3.67
C ASP A 83 16.35 10.95 -4.06
N VAL A 84 16.15 11.46 -5.27
CA VAL A 84 14.83 11.52 -5.88
C VAL A 84 14.42 10.11 -6.25
N PHE A 85 13.23 9.70 -5.83
CA PHE A 85 12.67 8.38 -6.04
C PHE A 85 11.26 8.55 -6.60
N VAL A 86 11.04 8.17 -7.86
CA VAL A 86 9.77 8.38 -8.57
C VAL A 86 9.27 7.04 -9.11
N PHE A 87 8.13 6.60 -8.62
CA PHE A 87 7.50 5.37 -9.13
C PHE A 87 6.94 5.59 -10.53
N HIS A 88 7.37 4.75 -11.46
CA HIS A 88 6.79 4.63 -12.79
C HIS A 88 5.91 3.39 -12.84
N ARG A 89 4.59 3.56 -12.91
CA ARG A 89 3.66 2.43 -12.90
C ARG A 89 4.04 1.39 -13.95
N LEU A 90 4.21 0.13 -13.52
CA LEU A 90 4.47 -1.00 -14.41
C LEU A 90 3.27 -1.23 -15.34
N GLU A 91 3.56 -1.57 -16.60
CA GLU A 91 2.53 -1.95 -17.56
C GLU A 91 1.82 -3.21 -17.07
N GLY A 92 0.47 -3.17 -17.03
CA GLY A 92 -0.35 -4.29 -16.53
C GLY A 92 -0.53 -4.35 -15.00
N ALA A 93 0.15 -3.51 -14.21
CA ALA A 93 -0.01 -3.52 -12.75
C ALA A 93 -1.43 -3.18 -12.30
N ILE A 94 -1.89 -3.85 -11.24
CA ILE A 94 -3.24 -3.67 -10.71
C ILE A 94 -3.39 -2.25 -10.15
N SER A 95 -4.54 -1.62 -10.45
CA SER A 95 -4.84 -0.27 -9.95
C SER A 95 -5.18 -0.31 -8.46
N PHE A 96 -4.86 0.76 -7.74
CA PHE A 96 -5.33 0.94 -6.37
C PHE A 96 -6.88 0.85 -6.28
N PRO A 97 -7.43 0.03 -5.39
CA PRO A 97 -8.88 -0.13 -5.24
C PRO A 97 -9.49 1.06 -4.49
N LYS A 98 -9.90 2.10 -5.22
CA LYS A 98 -10.41 3.37 -4.68
C LYS A 98 -11.58 3.24 -3.69
N ASN A 99 -12.35 2.16 -3.78
CA ASN A 99 -13.54 1.94 -2.97
C ASN A 99 -13.32 0.98 -1.79
N PHE A 100 -12.08 0.56 -1.51
CA PHE A 100 -11.78 -0.41 -0.45
C PHE A 100 -12.27 0.03 0.93
N LYS A 101 -12.21 1.31 1.25
CA LYS A 101 -12.69 1.83 2.54
C LYS A 101 -14.20 1.67 2.76
N ASN A 102 -15.00 1.43 1.71
CA ASN A 102 -16.45 1.31 1.81
C ASN A 102 -16.90 -0.07 2.33
N ILE A 103 -15.98 -1.05 2.37
CA ILE A 103 -16.24 -2.43 2.79
C ILE A 103 -15.61 -2.75 4.17
N LEU A 104 -15.09 -1.74 4.86
CA LEU A 104 -14.49 -1.83 6.20
C LEU A 104 -15.41 -1.22 7.26
#